data_AF-A0AAV5TJH0-F1
#
_entry.id   AF-A0AAV5TJH0-F1
#
_cell.length_a   1.000
_cell.length_b   1.000
_cell.length_c   1.000
_cell.angle_alpha   90.00
_cell.angle_beta   90.00
_cell.angle_gamma   90.00
#
_symmetry.space_group_name_H-M   'P 1'
#
loop_
_entity.id
_entity.type
_entity.pdbx_description
1 polymer ?
#
loop_
_entity_poly.entity_id
_entity_poly.type
_entity_poly.pdbx_seq_one_letter_code
_entity_poly.pdbx_strand_id
1 'polypeptide(L)'
;RLRPFHAPSVSISGFQENVKPSFPQSYQLIVEQDGRQHKFEFVPQPERVAILLFHRKQRRFMVLRRFRSEVFVSRVMTLPGNEGKKVHEIDWSLYDRERGCTTELCIGEVEERKEHIDDTALAVLEEEWGYRVDKKYLKHVKTFVTGVTKSGAPCHIYYAELDKAEKIREGRVEKRQEVQRVWLGMATAQVEVKRKESDPLLVSSLNLFAFHWWFHTMHHSAMLPTMEKSLLFGVDIRSAVSARREFESEMEKGPMEGRMRWQQPSTIETAPSRYPKMMMKYLIMGLDKSCDMTMRPDTVAILIKDDEKKEWIMTRRFRPAVCIGRVRTLPENEGKSLEEIDFSAYPGVWAYTQELASGEILEGETARNAVLRVAAANLGYRIRKEELKFVARLVDGSSGRGESKHLFYAECREEDRIENWKEVEGIERISFPRWKYALHLSSLSSPPSVFVVQQWLMWSEKRPTEEEDEVVKERREKRKEERRKIKQKWKEEDDAEWKKNYDEEKRLEKEKLEKERVEREKKEEEEKRKAEGEERNGETEVKEGENEVRKRRNDTSDEEIGMKRRRKDTVEGGDEVRDEEIEEDRPQSGNDAME
;
A
#
# COMPACT_ATOMS: atom_id res chain seq x y z
N ARG A 1 -8.51 -20.42 -10.42
CA ARG A 1 -9.26 -19.20 -10.08
C ARG A 1 -9.89 -19.41 -8.70
N LEU A 2 -9.41 -18.79 -7.62
CA LEU A 2 -10.25 -18.58 -6.43
C LEU A 2 -10.71 -17.12 -6.46
N ARG A 3 -11.96 -16.90 -6.84
CA ARG A 3 -12.95 -16.07 -6.13
C ARG A 3 -14.31 -16.64 -6.53
N PRO A 4 -15.20 -16.88 -5.55
CA PRO A 4 -16.37 -16.03 -5.55
C PRO A 4 -16.71 -15.65 -4.12
N PHE A 5 -16.08 -14.57 -3.66
CA PHE A 5 -16.85 -13.58 -2.91
C PHE A 5 -17.32 -12.58 -3.94
N HIS A 6 -18.62 -12.32 -3.99
CA HIS A 6 -19.06 -11.07 -4.58
C HIS A 6 -18.88 -10.04 -3.48
N ALA A 7 -18.09 -8.99 -3.75
CA ALA A 7 -18.05 -7.87 -2.85
C ALA A 7 -19.49 -7.42 -2.54
N PRO A 8 -19.80 -7.10 -1.28
CA PRO A 8 -21.13 -6.68 -0.92
C PRO A 8 -21.49 -5.44 -1.74
N SER A 9 -22.77 -5.27 -2.04
CA SER A 9 -23.24 -4.02 -2.62
C SER A 9 -22.97 -2.90 -1.62
N VAL A 10 -22.08 -1.97 -2.00
CA VAL A 10 -21.69 -0.82 -1.19
C VAL A 10 -21.85 0.45 -2.01
N SER A 11 -22.77 1.33 -1.59
CA SER A 11 -22.88 2.70 -2.10
C SER A 11 -22.40 3.69 -1.05
N ILE A 12 -21.52 4.59 -1.46
CA ILE A 12 -20.97 5.62 -0.57
C ILE A 12 -21.90 6.80 -0.62
N SER A 13 -22.46 7.20 0.51
CA SER A 13 -23.40 8.33 0.58
C SER A 13 -22.70 9.65 0.86
N GLY A 14 -21.47 9.63 1.39
CA GLY A 14 -20.64 10.82 1.49
C GLY A 14 -19.50 10.68 2.49
N PHE A 15 -18.68 11.74 2.55
CA PHE A 15 -17.60 11.90 3.51
C PHE A 15 -17.82 13.17 4.34
N GLN A 16 -17.42 13.12 5.60
CA GLN A 16 -17.36 14.27 6.49
C GLN A 16 -15.93 14.39 7.03
N GLU A 17 -15.26 15.50 6.75
CA GLU A 17 -13.93 15.78 7.27
C GLU A 17 -14.01 16.51 8.62
N ASN A 18 -12.91 16.45 9.39
CA ASN A 18 -12.74 17.11 10.69
C ASN A 18 -13.80 16.74 11.74
N VAL A 19 -14.32 15.52 11.65
CA VAL A 19 -15.30 14.99 12.60
C VAL A 19 -14.69 14.71 13.97
N LYS A 20 -15.49 14.91 15.02
CA LYS A 20 -15.18 14.37 16.35
C LYS A 20 -15.37 12.84 16.31
N PRO A 21 -14.42 12.03 16.84
CA PRO A 21 -14.55 10.58 16.85
C PRO A 21 -15.82 10.14 17.58
N SER A 22 -16.48 9.13 17.04
CA SER A 22 -17.69 8.55 17.58
C SER A 22 -17.42 7.62 18.78
N PHE A 23 -16.34 6.81 18.83
CA PHE A 23 -15.89 6.01 20.02
C PHE A 23 -14.47 5.40 19.81
N PRO A 24 -13.72 4.87 20.82
CA PRO A 24 -13.80 4.98 22.29
C PRO A 24 -12.99 6.17 22.84
N GLN A 25 -13.13 6.45 24.14
CA GLN A 25 -12.41 7.51 24.84
C GLN A 25 -10.89 7.37 24.67
N SER A 26 -10.27 8.34 23.98
CA SER A 26 -8.81 8.44 23.95
C SER A 26 -8.30 9.04 25.26
N TYR A 27 -7.14 8.60 25.68
CA TYR A 27 -6.43 9.12 26.84
C TYR A 27 -5.15 9.80 26.35
N GLN A 28 -4.82 10.94 26.95
CA GLN A 28 -3.48 11.48 26.81
C GLN A 28 -2.62 10.95 27.96
N LEU A 29 -1.58 10.23 27.60
CA LEU A 29 -0.57 9.75 28.51
C LEU A 29 0.62 10.71 28.50
N ILE A 30 1.01 11.18 29.67
CA ILE A 30 2.19 12.01 29.90
C ILE A 30 3.21 11.14 30.63
N VAL A 31 4.36 10.91 29.99
CA VAL A 31 5.49 10.18 30.56
C VAL A 31 6.63 11.16 30.78
N GLU A 32 7.18 11.17 31.99
CA GLU A 32 8.39 11.91 32.30
C GLU A 32 9.58 10.95 32.35
N GLN A 33 10.50 11.09 31.40
CA GLN A 33 11.71 10.25 31.26
C GLN A 33 12.93 11.15 31.06
N ASP A 34 14.00 10.93 31.81
CA ASP A 34 15.26 11.71 31.73
C ASP A 34 15.05 13.24 31.83
N GLY A 35 14.08 13.66 32.66
CA GLY A 35 13.71 15.07 32.82
C GLY A 35 12.94 15.68 31.65
N ARG A 36 12.55 14.89 30.64
CA ARG A 36 11.72 15.30 29.51
C ARG A 36 10.31 14.75 29.63
N GLN A 37 9.31 15.55 29.24
CA GLN A 37 7.93 15.11 29.16
C GLN A 37 7.55 14.74 27.74
N HIS A 38 7.09 13.50 27.57
CA HIS A 38 6.57 12.97 26.32
C HIS A 38 5.06 12.75 26.44
N LYS A 39 4.32 13.13 25.39
CA LYS A 39 2.86 12.96 25.33
C LYS A 39 2.50 11.90 24.29
N PHE A 40 1.70 10.93 24.69
CA PHE A 40 1.22 9.84 23.84
C PHE A 40 -0.32 9.81 23.83
N GLU A 41 -0.90 9.52 22.68
CA GLU A 41 -2.34 9.23 22.57
C GLU A 41 -2.56 7.73 22.70
N PHE A 42 -3.46 7.34 23.61
CA PHE A 42 -3.81 5.96 23.89
C PHE A 42 -5.32 5.75 23.73
N VAL A 43 -5.72 4.60 23.19
CA VAL A 43 -7.10 4.16 23.06
C VAL A 43 -7.15 2.73 23.58
N PRO A 44 -7.60 2.52 24.83
CA PRO A 44 -7.67 1.19 25.40
C PRO A 44 -8.60 0.31 24.57
N GLN A 45 -8.13 -0.89 24.24
CA GLN A 45 -8.94 -1.94 23.63
C GLN A 45 -8.98 -3.17 24.54
N PRO A 46 -10.02 -4.01 24.43
CA PRO A 46 -10.05 -5.29 25.13
C PRO A 46 -9.01 -6.26 24.54
N GLU A 47 -8.59 -7.23 25.35
CA GLU A 47 -7.88 -8.40 24.84
C GLU A 47 -8.75 -9.18 23.85
N ARG A 48 -8.12 -9.87 22.89
CA ARG A 48 -8.84 -10.51 21.78
C ARG A 48 -8.37 -11.93 21.54
N VAL A 49 -9.28 -12.77 21.04
CA VAL A 49 -8.96 -14.12 20.56
C VAL A 49 -9.12 -14.18 19.04
N ALA A 50 -8.11 -14.74 18.37
CA ALA A 50 -8.15 -15.04 16.94
C ALA A 50 -7.86 -16.53 16.72
N ILE A 51 -8.65 -17.21 15.90
CA ILE A 51 -8.56 -18.66 15.73
C ILE A 51 -8.36 -18.99 14.26
N LEU A 52 -7.32 -19.75 13.96
CA LEU A 52 -7.14 -20.37 12.66
C LEU A 52 -7.84 -21.73 12.66
N LEU A 53 -8.85 -21.88 11.81
CA LEU A 53 -9.65 -23.09 11.72
C LEU A 53 -9.34 -23.83 10.42
N PHE A 54 -9.01 -25.12 10.53
CA PHE A 54 -8.68 -25.95 9.38
C PHE A 54 -9.53 -27.20 9.32
N HIS A 55 -10.00 -27.55 8.13
CA HIS A 55 -10.66 -28.81 7.86
C HIS A 55 -9.73 -29.70 7.03
N ARG A 56 -9.24 -30.79 7.63
CA ARG A 56 -8.27 -31.71 7.04
C ARG A 56 -8.83 -32.45 5.85
N LYS A 57 -9.97 -33.14 5.99
CA LYS A 57 -10.59 -33.92 4.90
C LYS A 57 -10.82 -33.07 3.65
N GLN A 58 -11.20 -31.81 3.84
CA GLN A 58 -11.49 -30.88 2.74
C GLN A 58 -10.29 -30.00 2.36
N ARG A 59 -9.16 -30.14 3.06
CA ARG A 59 -7.90 -29.38 2.88
C ARG A 59 -8.15 -27.88 2.68
N ARG A 60 -8.92 -27.27 3.59
CA ARG A 60 -9.32 -25.86 3.50
C ARG A 60 -9.43 -25.21 4.87
N PHE A 61 -9.09 -23.93 4.93
CA PHE A 61 -9.26 -23.09 6.10
C PHE A 61 -10.66 -22.49 6.12
N MET A 62 -11.23 -22.33 7.31
CA MET A 62 -12.38 -21.45 7.51
C MET A 62 -11.86 -20.08 7.93
N VAL A 63 -12.23 -19.04 7.17
CA VAL A 63 -11.78 -17.66 7.36
C VAL A 63 -12.96 -16.70 7.27
N LEU A 64 -12.78 -15.49 7.79
CA LEU A 64 -13.68 -14.37 7.53
C LEU A 64 -13.28 -13.65 6.24
N ARG A 65 -14.29 -13.18 5.51
CA ARG A 65 -14.13 -12.14 4.50
C ARG A 65 -15.07 -10.98 4.83
N ARG A 66 -14.52 -9.77 4.91
CA ARG A 66 -15.25 -8.55 5.31
C ARG A 66 -14.80 -7.37 4.47
N PHE A 67 -15.77 -6.54 4.06
CA PHE A 67 -15.48 -5.22 3.51
C PHE A 67 -15.07 -4.27 4.63
N ARG A 68 -13.86 -3.73 4.53
CA ARG A 68 -13.31 -2.68 5.40
C ARG A 68 -13.28 -1.38 4.60
N SER A 69 -14.14 -0.43 4.96
CA SER A 69 -14.27 0.86 4.29
C SER A 69 -12.94 1.62 4.28
N GLU A 70 -12.21 1.60 5.38
CA GLU A 70 -10.93 2.29 5.54
C GLU A 70 -9.87 1.72 4.60
N VAL A 71 -9.84 0.39 4.43
CA VAL A 71 -8.96 -0.30 3.49
C VAL A 71 -9.35 0.07 2.06
N PHE A 72 -10.64 0.06 1.74
CA PHE A 72 -11.12 0.46 0.43
C PHE A 72 -10.68 1.89 0.09
N VAL A 73 -10.94 2.85 0.99
CA VAL A 73 -10.57 4.26 0.83
C VAL A 73 -9.07 4.40 0.63
N SER A 74 -8.26 3.86 1.54
CA SER A 74 -6.80 3.91 1.46
C SER A 74 -6.27 3.31 0.15
N ARG A 75 -6.82 2.18 -0.31
CA ARG A 75 -6.37 1.51 -1.54
C ARG A 75 -6.74 2.25 -2.80
N VAL A 76 -7.84 2.99 -2.81
CA VAL A 76 -8.24 3.81 -3.95
C VAL A 76 -7.42 5.10 -3.99
N MET A 77 -7.21 5.75 -2.84
CA MET A 77 -6.42 6.99 -2.76
C MET A 77 -4.95 6.80 -3.14
N THR A 78 -4.38 5.60 -2.90
CA THR A 78 -2.99 5.27 -3.25
C THR A 78 -2.81 4.82 -4.70
N LEU A 79 -3.85 4.87 -5.54
CA LEU A 79 -3.71 4.57 -6.97
C LEU A 79 -3.05 5.75 -7.70
N PRO A 80 -2.21 5.51 -8.72
CA PRO A 80 -1.53 6.59 -9.46
C PRO A 80 -2.49 7.66 -10.01
N GLY A 81 -3.71 7.28 -10.41
CA GLY A 81 -4.72 8.22 -10.91
C GLY A 81 -5.42 9.06 -9.83
N ASN A 82 -5.20 8.78 -8.55
CA ASN A 82 -5.79 9.48 -7.40
C ASN A 82 -4.75 10.06 -6.44
N GLU A 83 -3.46 9.90 -6.73
CA GLU A 83 -2.39 10.43 -5.89
C GLU A 83 -2.57 11.95 -5.72
N GLY A 84 -2.52 12.43 -4.48
CA GLY A 84 -2.75 13.83 -4.13
C GLY A 84 -4.20 14.31 -4.17
N LYS A 85 -5.15 13.52 -4.71
CA LYS A 85 -6.57 13.93 -4.75
C LYS A 85 -7.23 13.90 -3.39
N LYS A 86 -8.12 14.86 -3.15
CA LYS A 86 -9.00 14.89 -1.97
C LYS A 86 -10.14 13.87 -2.13
N VAL A 87 -10.71 13.44 -1.01
CA VAL A 87 -11.77 12.41 -1.00
C VAL A 87 -13.01 12.80 -1.82
N HIS A 88 -13.31 14.09 -1.94
CA HIS A 88 -14.45 14.60 -2.72
C HIS A 88 -14.15 14.72 -4.23
N GLU A 89 -12.89 14.55 -4.66
CA GLU A 89 -12.46 14.62 -6.08
C GLU A 89 -12.43 13.24 -6.73
N ILE A 90 -12.63 12.17 -5.94
CA ILE A 90 -12.59 10.79 -6.39
C ILE A 90 -14.02 10.33 -6.67
N ASP A 91 -14.29 9.88 -7.90
CA ASP A 91 -15.51 9.15 -8.19
C ASP A 91 -15.38 7.72 -7.66
N TRP A 92 -15.86 7.54 -6.43
CA TRP A 92 -15.83 6.27 -5.74
C TRP A 92 -16.65 5.17 -6.43
N SER A 93 -17.60 5.51 -7.30
CA SER A 93 -18.41 4.50 -8.01
C SER A 93 -17.61 3.68 -9.02
N LEU A 94 -16.47 4.21 -9.49
CA LEU A 94 -15.61 3.59 -10.51
C LEU A 94 -14.76 2.42 -9.98
N TYR A 95 -14.62 2.28 -8.66
CA TYR A 95 -13.67 1.34 -8.07
C TYR A 95 -14.32 0.08 -7.52
N ASP A 96 -13.78 -1.08 -7.88
CA ASP A 96 -14.23 -2.37 -7.37
C ASP A 96 -14.12 -2.45 -5.83
N ARG A 97 -15.24 -2.76 -5.17
CA ARG A 97 -15.36 -2.92 -3.71
C ARG A 97 -14.53 -4.08 -3.16
N GLU A 98 -14.15 -5.03 -4.02
CA GLU A 98 -13.20 -6.08 -3.68
C GLU A 98 -11.85 -5.52 -3.15
N ARG A 99 -11.49 -4.28 -3.50
CA ARG A 99 -10.28 -3.61 -2.99
C ARG A 99 -10.30 -3.33 -1.49
N GLY A 100 -11.49 -3.31 -0.88
CA GLY A 100 -11.67 -3.22 0.58
C GLY A 100 -11.92 -4.56 1.26
N CYS A 101 -11.97 -5.66 0.51
CA CYS A 101 -12.39 -6.95 1.05
C CYS A 101 -11.19 -7.72 1.62
N THR A 102 -11.09 -7.70 2.94
CA THR A 102 -10.02 -8.34 3.71
C THR A 102 -10.32 -9.79 4.00
N THR A 103 -9.27 -10.62 4.07
CA THR A 103 -9.33 -11.98 4.60
C THR A 103 -8.82 -11.98 6.03
N GLU A 104 -9.64 -12.43 6.97
CA GLU A 104 -9.36 -12.37 8.41
C GLU A 104 -9.49 -13.75 9.07
N LEU A 105 -8.73 -13.97 10.16
CA LEU A 105 -8.92 -15.15 11.02
C LEU A 105 -10.31 -15.12 11.66
N CYS A 106 -10.71 -16.26 12.23
CA CYS A 106 -11.93 -16.35 13.02
C CYS A 106 -11.73 -15.60 14.33
N ILE A 107 -12.13 -14.33 14.37
CA ILE A 107 -12.00 -13.47 15.54
C ILE A 107 -13.36 -13.35 16.24
N GLY A 108 -13.33 -13.27 17.56
CA GLY A 108 -14.52 -13.01 18.36
C GLY A 108 -14.16 -12.30 19.66
N GLU A 109 -15.17 -11.66 20.23
CA GLU A 109 -15.16 -11.12 21.58
C GLU A 109 -16.16 -11.93 22.39
N VAL A 110 -15.81 -12.27 23.63
CA VAL A 110 -16.74 -12.88 24.58
C VAL A 110 -17.31 -11.74 25.41
N GLU A 111 -18.62 -11.73 25.61
CA GLU A 111 -19.31 -10.71 26.42
C GLU A 111 -18.75 -10.65 27.85
N GLU A 112 -18.30 -11.80 28.38
CA GLU A 112 -17.63 -11.93 29.66
C GLU A 112 -16.35 -12.76 29.54
N ARG A 113 -15.24 -12.18 29.99
CA ARG A 113 -13.96 -12.88 30.08
C ARG A 113 -14.09 -14.11 30.97
N LYS A 114 -13.57 -15.25 30.52
CA LYS A 114 -13.44 -16.45 31.34
C LYS A 114 -12.14 -16.41 32.15
N GLU A 115 -12.10 -17.15 33.26
CA GLU A 115 -10.92 -17.25 34.13
C GLU A 115 -9.65 -17.64 33.35
N HIS A 116 -9.80 -18.55 32.37
CA HIS A 116 -8.73 -18.92 31.45
C HIS A 116 -9.03 -18.50 30.02
N ILE A 117 -8.02 -17.92 29.36
CA ILE A 117 -8.12 -17.44 27.98
C ILE A 117 -8.38 -18.56 26.95
N ASP A 118 -8.03 -19.81 27.28
CA ASP A 118 -8.40 -20.98 26.47
C ASP A 118 -9.92 -21.17 26.43
N ASP A 119 -10.59 -20.97 27.58
CA ASP A 119 -12.03 -21.16 27.71
C ASP A 119 -12.78 -20.01 27.02
N THR A 120 -12.20 -18.80 27.04
CA THR A 120 -12.63 -17.68 26.18
C THR A 120 -12.57 -18.06 24.70
N ALA A 121 -11.50 -18.73 24.25
CA ALA A 121 -11.38 -19.15 22.85
C ALA A 121 -12.41 -20.23 22.45
N LEU A 122 -12.70 -21.19 23.34
CA LEU A 122 -13.77 -22.16 23.15
C LEU A 122 -15.14 -21.49 23.09
N ALA A 123 -15.41 -20.53 23.98
CA ALA A 123 -16.65 -19.75 23.96
C ALA A 123 -16.83 -18.97 22.66
N VAL A 124 -15.76 -18.35 22.13
CA VAL A 124 -15.79 -17.71 20.81
C VAL A 124 -16.18 -18.70 19.71
N LEU A 125 -15.64 -19.92 19.71
CA LEU A 125 -16.01 -20.93 18.71
C LEU A 125 -17.48 -21.33 18.80
N GLU A 126 -18.03 -21.47 20.01
CA GLU A 126 -19.42 -21.84 20.18
C GLU A 126 -20.37 -20.69 19.80
N GLU A 127 -20.09 -19.48 20.27
CA GLU A 127 -20.99 -18.32 20.14
C GLU A 127 -20.92 -17.65 18.78
N GLU A 128 -19.72 -17.30 18.33
CA GLU A 128 -19.52 -16.57 17.07
C GLU A 128 -19.58 -17.52 15.88
N TRP A 129 -19.11 -18.77 16.06
CA TRP A 129 -18.87 -19.70 14.95
C TRP A 129 -19.78 -20.93 14.94
N GLY A 130 -20.44 -21.25 16.05
CA GLY A 130 -21.40 -22.37 16.14
C GLY A 130 -20.74 -23.76 16.23
N TYR A 131 -19.46 -23.83 16.59
CA TYR A 131 -18.71 -25.08 16.71
C TYR A 131 -18.26 -25.32 18.15
N ARG A 132 -18.55 -26.52 18.67
CA ARG A 132 -17.98 -27.03 19.90
C ARG A 132 -16.72 -27.83 19.60
N VAL A 133 -15.65 -27.52 20.32
CA VAL A 133 -14.34 -28.17 20.19
C VAL A 133 -13.91 -28.62 21.59
N ASP A 134 -13.47 -29.87 21.72
CA ASP A 134 -12.85 -30.35 22.96
C ASP A 134 -11.51 -29.61 23.17
N LYS A 135 -11.26 -29.14 24.40
CA LYS A 135 -10.07 -28.37 24.78
C LYS A 135 -8.76 -29.02 24.32
N LYS A 136 -8.67 -30.35 24.28
CA LYS A 136 -7.46 -31.06 23.81
C LYS A 136 -7.15 -30.87 22.31
N TYR A 137 -8.13 -30.42 21.53
CA TYR A 137 -8.00 -30.10 20.11
C TYR A 137 -7.85 -28.59 19.84
N LEU A 138 -7.88 -27.76 20.88
CA LEU A 138 -7.55 -26.35 20.81
C LEU A 138 -6.07 -26.16 21.14
N LYS A 139 -5.35 -25.40 20.32
CA LYS A 139 -3.93 -25.12 20.50
C LYS A 139 -3.68 -23.63 20.54
N HIS A 140 -3.15 -23.13 21.66
CA HIS A 140 -2.56 -21.78 21.69
C HIS A 140 -1.31 -21.75 20.80
N VAL A 141 -1.27 -20.78 19.88
CA VAL A 141 -0.18 -20.61 18.92
C VAL A 141 0.82 -19.60 19.45
N LYS A 142 0.35 -18.38 19.74
CA LYS A 142 1.14 -17.27 20.26
C LYS A 142 0.23 -16.13 20.69
N THR A 143 0.68 -15.34 21.66
CA THR A 143 0.07 -14.06 22.02
C THR A 143 0.91 -12.91 21.46
N PHE A 144 0.25 -11.93 20.84
CA PHE A 144 0.86 -10.71 20.34
C PHE A 144 0.29 -9.49 21.02
N VAL A 145 1.10 -8.45 21.16
CA VAL A 145 0.56 -7.12 21.41
C VAL A 145 0.15 -6.49 20.08
N THR A 146 -1.10 -6.05 20.01
CA THR A 146 -1.68 -5.40 18.83
C THR A 146 -1.84 -3.90 19.05
N GLY A 147 -1.77 -3.12 17.96
CA GLY A 147 -1.86 -1.67 18.04
C GLY A 147 -0.81 -1.04 18.95
N VAL A 148 0.46 -1.47 18.85
CA VAL A 148 1.58 -1.06 19.74
C VAL A 148 1.71 0.45 19.95
N THR A 149 1.29 1.28 18.99
CA THR A 149 1.32 2.74 19.10
C THR A 149 0.16 3.32 19.89
N LYS A 150 -1.02 2.69 19.88
CA LYS A 150 -2.27 3.29 20.38
C LYS A 150 -3.00 2.48 21.44
N SER A 151 -2.91 1.16 21.45
CA SER A 151 -3.77 0.29 22.29
C SER A 151 -2.97 -0.66 23.14
N GLY A 152 -1.94 -1.29 22.58
CA GLY A 152 -1.17 -2.30 23.31
C GLY A 152 -1.97 -3.54 23.74
N ALA A 153 -3.21 -3.71 23.26
CA ALA A 153 -4.07 -4.81 23.68
C ALA A 153 -3.52 -6.17 23.18
N PRO A 154 -3.46 -7.18 24.06
CA PRO A 154 -3.10 -8.54 23.67
C PRO A 154 -4.09 -9.17 22.70
N CYS A 155 -3.57 -9.94 21.75
CA CYS A 155 -4.34 -10.82 20.91
C CYS A 155 -3.75 -12.23 20.95
N HIS A 156 -4.57 -13.20 21.37
CA HIS A 156 -4.21 -14.60 21.53
C HIS A 156 -4.61 -15.37 20.29
N ILE A 157 -3.63 -15.92 19.57
CA ILE A 157 -3.88 -16.74 18.39
C ILE A 157 -3.99 -18.20 18.81
N TYR A 158 -5.05 -18.85 18.33
CA TYR A 158 -5.29 -20.28 18.49
C TYR A 158 -5.40 -20.98 17.15
N TYR A 159 -5.30 -22.30 17.20
CA TYR A 159 -5.53 -23.21 16.10
C TYR A 159 -6.45 -24.35 16.56
N ALA A 160 -7.41 -24.72 15.72
CA ALA A 160 -8.20 -25.93 15.91
C ALA A 160 -8.53 -26.59 14.56
N GLU A 161 -8.68 -27.91 14.60
CA GLU A 161 -9.14 -28.70 13.45
C GLU A 161 -10.63 -29.02 13.58
N LEU A 162 -11.38 -28.79 12.51
CA LEU A 162 -12.83 -28.93 12.50
C LEU A 162 -13.30 -30.38 12.35
N ASP A 163 -12.41 -31.30 11.99
CA ASP A 163 -12.75 -32.71 11.73
C ASP A 163 -13.24 -33.46 12.98
N LYS A 164 -12.95 -32.95 14.18
CA LYS A 164 -13.45 -33.45 15.48
C LYS A 164 -14.33 -32.42 16.20
N ALA A 165 -14.69 -31.32 15.54
CA ALA A 165 -15.60 -30.32 16.08
C ALA A 165 -17.05 -30.75 15.84
N GLU A 166 -17.91 -30.50 16.82
CA GLU A 166 -19.36 -30.67 16.69
C GLU A 166 -19.97 -29.33 16.22
N LYS A 167 -20.71 -29.33 15.10
CA LYS A 167 -21.50 -28.16 14.71
C LYS A 167 -22.79 -28.15 15.53
N ILE A 168 -22.88 -27.24 16.50
CA ILE A 168 -23.97 -27.21 17.48
C ILE A 168 -25.09 -26.22 17.12
N ARG A 169 -24.78 -25.17 16.36
CA ARG A 169 -25.73 -24.15 15.89
C ARG A 169 -25.15 -23.34 14.74
N GLU A 170 -25.92 -22.42 14.17
CA GLU A 170 -25.33 -21.31 13.42
C GLU A 170 -24.80 -20.26 14.40
N GLY A 171 -23.53 -19.86 14.21
CA GLY A 171 -22.89 -18.83 15.03
C GLY A 171 -23.38 -17.42 14.72
N ARG A 172 -23.10 -16.45 15.60
CA ARG A 172 -23.49 -15.04 15.41
C ARG A 172 -22.91 -14.42 14.13
N VAL A 173 -21.75 -14.89 13.67
CA VAL A 173 -21.13 -14.40 12.42
C VAL A 173 -22.04 -14.62 11.22
N GLU A 174 -22.77 -15.73 11.14
CA GLU A 174 -23.66 -16.03 10.01
C GLU A 174 -24.86 -15.07 9.92
N LYS A 175 -25.22 -14.42 11.04
CA LYS A 175 -26.33 -13.46 11.11
C LYS A 175 -25.94 -12.03 10.71
N ARG A 176 -24.64 -11.75 10.59
CA ARG A 176 -24.11 -10.43 10.27
C ARG A 176 -23.98 -10.30 8.75
N GLN A 177 -24.73 -9.40 8.14
CA GLN A 177 -24.77 -9.24 6.68
C GLN A 177 -23.45 -8.70 6.11
N GLU A 178 -22.70 -7.91 6.88
CA GLU A 178 -21.44 -7.29 6.47
C GLU A 178 -20.22 -8.22 6.51
N VAL A 179 -20.40 -9.48 6.90
CA VAL A 179 -19.33 -10.50 6.93
C VAL A 179 -19.76 -11.78 6.25
N GLN A 180 -18.76 -12.48 5.72
CA GLN A 180 -18.97 -13.80 5.19
C GLN A 180 -17.95 -14.78 5.75
N ARG A 181 -18.44 -15.94 6.19
CA ARG A 181 -17.63 -17.14 6.40
C ARG A 181 -17.24 -17.72 5.04
N VAL A 182 -15.94 -17.86 4.79
CA VAL A 182 -15.39 -18.36 3.53
C VAL A 182 -14.49 -19.56 3.78
N TRP A 183 -14.57 -20.54 2.87
CA TRP A 183 -13.64 -21.65 2.84
C TRP A 183 -12.48 -21.35 1.88
N LEU A 184 -11.27 -21.21 2.42
CA LEU A 184 -10.06 -20.97 1.66
C LEU A 184 -9.28 -22.28 1.47
N GLY A 185 -9.28 -22.82 0.26
CA GLY A 185 -8.53 -24.04 -0.07
C GLY A 185 -7.04 -23.89 0.22
N MET A 186 -6.43 -24.92 0.80
CA MET A 186 -5.03 -24.92 1.26
C MET A 186 -4.06 -24.55 0.14
N ALA A 187 -4.20 -25.14 -1.05
CA ALA A 187 -3.33 -24.84 -2.19
C ALA A 187 -3.37 -23.36 -2.58
N THR A 188 -4.53 -22.70 -2.42
CA THR A 188 -4.62 -21.28 -2.70
C THR A 188 -4.06 -20.44 -1.56
N ALA A 189 -4.39 -20.75 -0.31
CA ALA A 189 -3.76 -20.09 0.83
C ALA A 189 -2.23 -20.13 0.70
N GLN A 190 -1.67 -21.27 0.33
CA GLN A 190 -0.23 -21.45 0.15
C GLN A 190 0.33 -20.53 -0.94
N VAL A 191 -0.34 -20.47 -2.10
CA VAL A 191 0.09 -19.60 -3.20
C VAL A 191 0.01 -18.14 -2.79
N GLU A 192 -1.08 -17.73 -2.14
CA GLU A 192 -1.26 -16.31 -1.79
C GLU A 192 -0.30 -15.87 -0.68
N VAL A 193 0.02 -16.74 0.27
CA VAL A 193 1.07 -16.52 1.29
C VAL A 193 2.46 -16.42 0.65
N LYS A 194 2.73 -17.19 -0.42
CA LYS A 194 4.02 -17.18 -1.14
C LYS A 194 4.17 -16.02 -2.13
N ARG A 195 3.12 -15.28 -2.46
CA ARG A 195 3.19 -14.24 -3.50
C ARG A 195 3.91 -12.99 -2.98
N LYS A 196 5.01 -12.66 -3.63
CA LYS A 196 5.87 -11.52 -3.29
C LYS A 196 5.35 -10.16 -3.73
N GLU A 197 4.34 -10.02 -4.60
CA GLU A 197 4.05 -8.69 -5.20
C GLU A 197 2.57 -8.36 -5.40
N SER A 198 1.67 -9.33 -5.27
CA SER A 198 0.24 -9.06 -5.24
C SER A 198 -0.21 -9.07 -3.79
N ASP A 199 -1.19 -8.23 -3.46
CA ASP A 199 -1.93 -8.29 -2.19
C ASP A 199 -3.34 -8.88 -2.40
N PRO A 200 -3.46 -10.19 -2.68
CA PRO A 200 -4.70 -10.80 -3.13
C PRO A 200 -5.60 -11.23 -1.96
N LEU A 201 -5.05 -11.36 -0.76
CA LEU A 201 -5.82 -11.69 0.44
C LEU A 201 -6.15 -10.48 1.31
N LEU A 202 -5.48 -9.33 1.12
CA LEU A 202 -5.66 -8.11 1.94
C LEU A 202 -5.65 -8.47 3.43
N VAL A 203 -4.54 -9.10 3.85
CA VAL A 203 -4.37 -9.67 5.19
C VAL A 203 -3.59 -8.74 6.10
N SER A 204 -3.94 -8.75 7.38
CA SER A 204 -3.13 -8.12 8.42
C SER A 204 -1.87 -8.93 8.72
N SER A 205 -0.91 -8.31 9.43
CA SER A 205 0.29 -9.02 9.92
C SER A 205 -0.06 -10.24 10.78
N LEU A 206 -1.12 -10.14 11.58
CA LEU A 206 -1.59 -11.22 12.44
C LEU A 206 -2.15 -12.39 11.63
N ASN A 207 -2.99 -12.10 10.63
CA ASN A 207 -3.57 -13.12 9.75
C ASN A 207 -2.48 -13.83 8.94
N LEU A 208 -1.54 -13.08 8.37
CA LEU A 208 -0.45 -13.66 7.61
C LEU A 208 0.45 -14.54 8.49
N PHE A 209 0.81 -14.08 9.69
CA PHE A 209 1.58 -14.88 10.65
C PHE A 209 0.94 -16.25 10.90
N ALA A 210 -0.37 -16.30 11.14
CA ALA A 210 -1.06 -17.56 11.43
C ALA A 210 -0.96 -18.56 10.27
N PHE A 211 -1.11 -18.10 9.02
CA PHE A 211 -0.90 -18.95 7.85
C PHE A 211 0.55 -19.44 7.75
N HIS A 212 1.54 -18.55 7.91
CA HIS A 212 2.95 -18.92 7.90
C HIS A 212 3.26 -19.98 8.96
N TRP A 213 2.80 -19.77 10.20
CA TRP A 213 2.96 -20.72 11.29
C TRP A 213 2.37 -22.08 10.93
N TRP A 214 1.15 -22.10 10.38
CA TRP A 214 0.47 -23.34 10.02
C TRP A 214 1.22 -24.10 8.93
N PHE A 215 1.62 -23.42 7.86
CA PHE A 215 2.35 -24.06 6.78
C PHE A 215 3.72 -24.57 7.21
N HIS A 216 4.38 -23.85 8.11
CA HIS A 216 5.69 -24.25 8.62
C HIS A 216 5.60 -25.42 9.62
N THR A 217 4.59 -25.41 10.48
CA THR A 217 4.56 -26.25 11.70
C THR A 217 3.52 -27.37 11.62
N MET A 218 2.36 -27.08 11.03
CA MET A 218 1.22 -27.99 11.04
C MET A 218 0.99 -28.70 9.71
N HIS A 219 1.45 -28.16 8.57
CA HIS A 219 1.16 -28.70 7.24
C HIS A 219 1.40 -30.21 7.14
N HIS A 220 2.61 -30.69 7.44
CA HIS A 220 2.93 -32.12 7.39
C HIS A 220 2.00 -32.94 8.30
N SER A 221 1.82 -32.46 9.53
CA SER A 221 0.97 -33.12 10.52
C SER A 221 -0.48 -33.19 10.07
N ALA A 222 -0.99 -32.13 9.44
CA ALA A 222 -2.35 -31.99 8.92
C ALA A 222 -2.63 -32.88 7.70
N MET A 223 -1.58 -33.31 6.99
CA MET A 223 -1.68 -34.27 5.89
C MET A 223 -1.78 -35.73 6.35
N LEU A 224 -1.54 -36.03 7.63
CA LEU A 224 -1.67 -37.40 8.16
C LEU A 224 -3.14 -37.88 8.15
N PRO A 225 -3.39 -39.21 8.04
CA PRO A 225 -4.76 -39.73 7.88
C PRO A 225 -5.67 -39.53 9.09
N THR A 226 -5.10 -39.49 10.30
CA THR A 226 -5.87 -39.34 11.55
C THR A 226 -5.28 -38.24 12.42
N MET A 227 -6.15 -37.51 13.12
CA MET A 227 -5.75 -36.45 14.06
C MET A 227 -4.88 -37.00 15.21
N GLU A 228 -5.14 -38.22 15.66
CA GLU A 228 -4.42 -38.87 16.77
C GLU A 228 -2.94 -39.15 16.46
N LYS A 229 -2.55 -39.19 15.18
CA LYS A 229 -1.15 -39.35 14.74
C LYS A 229 -0.43 -38.02 14.55
N SER A 230 -1.12 -36.89 14.69
CA SER A 230 -0.49 -35.58 14.59
C SER A 230 0.27 -35.30 15.88
N LEU A 231 1.61 -35.26 15.77
CA LEU A 231 2.63 -35.16 16.83
C LEU A 231 2.52 -33.94 17.78
N LEU A 232 1.44 -33.16 17.66
CA LEU A 232 1.29 -31.83 18.26
C LEU A 232 -0.07 -31.61 18.93
N PHE A 233 -0.95 -32.62 19.01
CA PHE A 233 -2.22 -32.54 19.75
C PHE A 233 -2.02 -33.00 21.20
N GLY A 234 -2.48 -32.20 22.16
CA GLY A 234 -2.36 -32.49 23.59
C GLY A 234 -0.99 -32.21 24.21
N VAL A 235 0.00 -31.72 23.44
CA VAL A 235 1.28 -31.27 23.99
C VAL A 235 1.25 -29.75 24.13
N ASP A 236 0.93 -29.26 25.33
CA ASP A 236 1.31 -27.89 25.75
C ASP A 236 2.82 -27.87 25.94
N ILE A 237 3.58 -27.76 24.83
CA ILE A 237 5.02 -28.00 24.94
C ILE A 237 5.72 -26.84 25.66
N ARG A 238 5.18 -25.61 25.66
CA ARG A 238 6.03 -24.43 25.96
C ARG A 238 5.30 -23.17 26.44
N SER A 239 3.96 -23.08 26.48
CA SER A 239 3.30 -21.77 26.59
C SER A 239 3.28 -21.23 28.03
N ALA A 240 2.65 -21.93 28.97
CA ALA A 240 2.42 -21.36 30.29
C ALA A 240 3.71 -21.23 31.13
N VAL A 241 4.58 -22.25 31.13
CA VAL A 241 5.81 -22.25 31.94
C VAL A 241 6.87 -21.31 31.36
N SER A 242 7.04 -21.24 30.04
CA SER A 242 8.01 -20.32 29.42
C SER A 242 7.53 -18.88 29.49
N ALA A 243 6.24 -18.62 29.25
CA ALA A 243 5.67 -17.28 29.39
C ALA A 243 5.73 -16.82 30.85
N ARG A 244 5.48 -17.71 31.81
CA ARG A 244 5.63 -17.41 33.24
C ARG A 244 7.07 -17.14 33.64
N ARG A 245 8.04 -17.92 33.16
CA ARG A 245 9.47 -17.65 33.40
C ARG A 245 9.94 -16.34 32.75
N GLU A 246 9.49 -16.06 31.53
CA GLU A 246 9.76 -14.77 30.86
C GLU A 246 9.14 -13.62 31.65
N PHE A 247 7.90 -13.76 32.11
CA PHE A 247 7.22 -12.80 32.96
C PHE A 247 7.98 -12.56 34.27
N GLU A 248 8.34 -13.62 35.00
CA GLU A 248 9.11 -13.55 36.25
C GLU A 248 10.46 -12.87 36.02
N SER A 249 11.17 -13.20 34.94
CA SER A 249 12.44 -12.56 34.57
C SER A 249 12.29 -11.09 34.16
N GLU A 250 11.16 -10.69 33.57
CA GLU A 250 10.88 -9.29 33.27
C GLU A 250 10.53 -8.51 34.55
N MET A 251 9.85 -9.14 35.52
CA MET A 251 9.55 -8.56 36.83
C MET A 251 10.81 -8.22 37.62
N GLU A 252 11.89 -8.99 37.46
CA GLU A 252 13.18 -8.73 38.10
C GLU A 252 13.89 -7.45 37.59
N LYS A 253 13.44 -6.86 36.49
CA LYS A 253 14.08 -5.66 35.88
C LYS A 253 13.67 -4.34 36.54
N GLY A 254 12.89 -4.39 37.62
CA GLY A 254 12.53 -3.24 38.42
C GLY A 254 11.42 -2.36 37.82
N PRO A 255 10.82 -1.47 38.62
CA PRO A 255 9.71 -0.62 38.21
C PRO A 255 10.10 0.32 37.06
N MET A 256 9.10 0.81 36.32
CA MET A 256 9.33 1.82 35.29
C MET A 256 9.96 3.08 35.88
N GLU A 257 11.08 3.52 35.31
CA GLU A 257 11.66 4.82 35.63
C GLU A 257 10.77 5.93 35.03
N GLY A 258 10.27 6.82 35.88
CA GLY A 258 9.39 7.92 35.49
C GLY A 258 7.96 7.78 36.01
N ARG A 259 7.27 8.91 36.17
CA ARG A 259 5.84 8.91 36.55
C ARG A 259 4.97 8.95 35.29
N MET A 260 4.07 7.99 35.18
CA MET A 260 3.01 8.02 34.18
C MET A 260 1.81 8.79 34.76
N ARG A 261 1.33 9.80 34.04
CA ARG A 261 0.08 10.50 34.36
C ARG A 261 -0.83 10.47 33.15
N TRP A 262 -2.12 10.27 33.36
CA TRP A 262 -3.11 10.30 32.30
C TRP A 262 -4.20 11.33 32.59
N GLN A 263 -4.79 11.83 31.51
CA GLN A 263 -5.90 12.78 31.58
C GLN A 263 -7.00 12.33 30.60
N GLN A 264 -8.23 12.34 31.08
CA GLN A 264 -9.41 12.14 30.23
C GLN A 264 -9.69 13.41 29.41
N PRO A 265 -10.30 13.31 28.21
CA PRO A 265 -10.40 14.45 27.28
C PRO A 265 -11.35 15.59 27.68
N SER A 266 -11.83 15.70 28.91
CA SER A 266 -12.91 16.66 29.24
C SER A 266 -12.53 18.13 29.05
N THR A 267 -11.26 18.48 28.85
CA THR A 267 -10.78 19.86 28.70
C THR A 267 -9.64 20.07 27.69
N ILE A 268 -9.33 19.11 26.82
CA ILE A 268 -8.16 19.24 25.92
C ILE A 268 -8.60 19.89 24.61
N GLU A 269 -8.17 21.12 24.35
CA GLU A 269 -7.99 21.63 22.99
C GLU A 269 -7.08 20.64 22.27
N THR A 270 -7.66 19.73 21.47
CA THR A 270 -6.89 18.75 20.74
C THR A 270 -5.97 19.50 19.80
N ALA A 271 -4.66 19.46 20.04
CA ALA A 271 -3.68 19.85 19.04
C ALA A 271 -4.10 19.21 17.70
N PRO A 272 -4.08 19.96 16.59
CA PRO A 272 -4.56 19.44 15.33
C PRO A 272 -3.83 18.14 15.00
N SER A 273 -4.58 17.06 14.84
CA SER A 273 -4.02 15.78 14.40
C SER A 273 -3.28 16.03 13.09
N ARG A 274 -2.03 15.57 12.98
CA ARG A 274 -1.21 15.67 11.76
C ARG A 274 -1.98 15.18 10.51
N TYR A 275 -2.92 14.27 10.73
CA TYR A 275 -3.81 13.74 9.70
C TYR A 275 -5.26 14.07 10.02
N PRO A 276 -6.05 14.58 9.05
CA PRO A 276 -7.45 14.88 9.26
C PRO A 276 -8.22 13.61 9.60
N LYS A 277 -9.14 13.74 10.57
CA LYS A 277 -10.11 12.69 10.88
C LYS A 277 -11.29 12.83 9.91
N MET A 278 -11.74 11.72 9.37
CA MET A 278 -12.84 11.68 8.42
C MET A 278 -13.86 10.63 8.85
N MET A 279 -15.12 10.81 8.48
CA MET A 279 -16.14 9.79 8.59
C MET A 279 -16.74 9.53 7.22
N MET A 280 -16.76 8.25 6.82
CA MET A 280 -17.42 7.79 5.62
C MET A 280 -18.80 7.27 5.99
N LYS A 281 -19.83 7.77 5.31
CA LYS A 281 -21.19 7.22 5.35
C LYS A 281 -21.42 6.35 4.12
N TYR A 282 -21.95 5.16 4.33
CA TYR A 282 -22.18 4.22 3.26
C TYR A 282 -23.31 3.24 3.58
N LEU A 283 -24.00 2.80 2.53
CA LEU A 283 -24.97 1.74 2.60
C LEU A 283 -24.26 0.45 2.20
N ILE A 284 -24.31 -0.57 3.04
CA ILE A 284 -23.79 -1.92 2.73
C ILE A 284 -24.92 -2.93 2.85
N MET A 285 -25.27 -3.59 1.75
CA MET A 285 -26.35 -4.57 1.70
C MET A 285 -27.69 -4.06 2.28
N GLY A 286 -27.98 -2.77 2.08
CA GLY A 286 -29.20 -2.13 2.61
C GLY A 286 -29.09 -1.65 4.07
N LEU A 287 -27.92 -1.78 4.71
CA LEU A 287 -27.67 -1.28 6.06
C LEU A 287 -26.90 0.04 6.01
N ASP A 288 -27.43 1.08 6.63
CA ASP A 288 -26.71 2.35 6.81
C ASP A 288 -25.60 2.18 7.84
N LYS A 289 -24.39 2.56 7.44
CA LYS A 289 -23.19 2.50 8.27
C LYS A 289 -22.42 3.81 8.18
N SER A 290 -21.69 4.09 9.24
CA SER A 290 -20.69 5.14 9.29
C SER A 290 -19.40 4.58 9.86
N CYS A 291 -18.27 5.00 9.32
CA CYS A 291 -16.96 4.58 9.77
C CYS A 291 -16.05 5.79 9.92
N ASP A 292 -15.55 6.01 11.14
CA ASP A 292 -14.50 6.97 11.41
C ASP A 292 -13.14 6.43 11.00
N MET A 293 -12.35 7.26 10.34
CA MET A 293 -11.04 6.89 9.84
C MET A 293 -10.06 8.05 9.90
N THR A 294 -8.78 7.72 9.97
CA THR A 294 -7.70 8.71 9.86
C THR A 294 -6.83 8.30 8.68
N MET A 295 -6.84 9.08 7.61
CA MET A 295 -6.03 8.79 6.42
C MET A 295 -4.57 9.07 6.71
N ARG A 296 -3.72 8.06 6.53
CA ARG A 296 -2.27 8.18 6.69
C ARG A 296 -1.55 7.59 5.49
N PRO A 297 -0.29 7.96 5.27
CA PRO A 297 0.52 7.33 4.24
C PRO A 297 0.74 5.84 4.53
N ASP A 298 0.91 5.06 3.47
CA ASP A 298 1.43 3.70 3.57
C ASP A 298 2.78 3.73 4.30
N THR A 299 3.12 2.62 4.96
CA THR A 299 4.36 2.50 5.76
C THR A 299 5.28 1.44 5.20
N VAL A 300 6.56 1.57 5.50
CA VAL A 300 7.59 0.56 5.22
C VAL A 300 8.18 0.05 6.52
N ALA A 301 8.65 -1.19 6.51
CA ALA A 301 9.42 -1.75 7.61
C ALA A 301 10.50 -2.69 7.10
N ILE A 302 11.66 -2.73 7.75
CA ILE A 302 12.81 -3.54 7.33
C ILE A 302 13.48 -4.27 8.48
N LEU A 303 13.93 -5.49 8.16
CA LEU A 303 14.91 -6.24 8.92
C LEU A 303 16.25 -6.22 8.18
N ILE A 304 17.35 -5.94 8.89
CA ILE A 304 18.69 -6.05 8.33
C ILE A 304 19.42 -7.23 8.95
N LYS A 305 20.14 -7.97 8.11
CA LYS A 305 21.09 -9.00 8.51
C LYS A 305 22.49 -8.50 8.23
N ASP A 306 23.29 -8.31 9.28
CA ASP A 306 24.70 -7.93 9.16
C ASP A 306 25.53 -9.22 8.99
N ASP A 307 26.11 -9.41 7.80
CA ASP A 307 26.82 -10.64 7.40
C ASP A 307 28.19 -10.83 8.01
N GLU A 308 28.85 -9.75 8.39
CA GLU A 308 30.16 -9.83 9.02
C GLU A 308 30.03 -10.04 10.52
N LYS A 309 29.14 -9.30 11.19
CA LYS A 309 28.87 -9.49 12.63
C LYS A 309 28.03 -10.73 12.94
N LYS A 310 27.40 -11.33 11.92
CA LYS A 310 26.43 -12.43 12.08
C LYS A 310 25.29 -12.05 13.03
N GLU A 311 24.76 -10.84 12.84
CA GLU A 311 23.71 -10.27 13.67
C GLU A 311 22.45 -9.90 12.86
N TRP A 312 21.33 -9.83 13.56
CA TRP A 312 20.10 -9.20 13.10
C TRP A 312 19.99 -7.82 13.69
N ILE A 313 19.66 -6.83 12.87
CA ILE A 313 19.56 -5.43 13.27
C ILE A 313 18.10 -4.98 13.20
N MET A 314 17.61 -4.41 14.30
CA MET A 314 16.22 -3.99 14.48
C MET A 314 16.16 -2.72 15.33
N THR A 315 14.95 -2.27 15.66
CA THR A 315 14.73 -1.15 16.58
C THR A 315 14.11 -1.61 17.89
N ARG A 316 14.54 -1.02 19.00
CA ARG A 316 13.78 -0.98 20.26
C ARG A 316 13.09 0.38 20.33
N ARG A 317 11.80 0.38 20.65
CA ARG A 317 10.99 1.60 20.70
C ARG A 317 10.21 1.70 21.99
N PHE A 318 10.12 2.91 22.52
CA PHE A 318 9.29 3.22 23.66
C PHE A 318 7.81 3.33 23.23
N ARG A 319 7.01 2.38 23.70
CA ARG A 319 5.58 2.18 23.46
C ARG A 319 4.86 2.00 24.79
N PRO A 320 4.60 3.08 25.53
CA PRO A 320 3.98 2.97 26.85
C PRO A 320 2.54 2.41 26.81
N ALA A 321 1.85 2.56 25.68
CA ALA A 321 0.57 1.88 25.40
C ALA A 321 0.65 0.35 25.57
N VAL A 322 1.79 -0.26 25.26
CA VAL A 322 2.02 -1.71 25.39
C VAL A 322 2.09 -2.12 26.84
N CYS A 323 2.74 -1.34 27.69
CA CYS A 323 2.73 -1.58 29.13
C CYS A 323 1.29 -1.54 29.67
N ILE A 324 0.54 -0.48 29.32
CA ILE A 324 -0.85 -0.32 29.76
C ILE A 324 -1.71 -1.50 29.31
N GLY A 325 -1.61 -1.88 28.03
CA GLY A 325 -2.38 -2.99 27.48
C GLY A 325 -2.09 -4.33 28.15
N ARG A 326 -0.83 -4.59 28.53
CA ARG A 326 -0.43 -5.80 29.26
C ARG A 326 -0.95 -5.79 30.69
N VAL A 327 -0.67 -4.73 31.44
CA VAL A 327 -1.01 -4.61 32.86
C VAL A 327 -2.51 -4.77 33.08
N ARG A 328 -3.34 -4.21 32.21
CA ARG A 328 -4.80 -4.32 32.27
C ARG A 328 -5.35 -5.73 32.10
N THR A 329 -4.57 -6.65 31.53
CA THR A 329 -4.99 -8.05 31.32
C THR A 329 -4.59 -8.98 32.48
N LEU A 330 -3.89 -8.45 33.48
CA LEU A 330 -3.50 -9.23 34.65
C LEU A 330 -4.72 -9.44 35.58
N PRO A 331 -4.88 -10.64 36.17
CA PRO A 331 -6.03 -10.95 37.04
C PRO A 331 -6.24 -9.95 38.17
N GLU A 332 -5.16 -9.44 38.78
CA GLU A 332 -5.22 -8.45 39.87
C GLU A 332 -5.74 -7.07 39.43
N ASN A 333 -5.82 -6.81 38.13
CA ASN A 333 -6.32 -5.56 37.55
C ASN A 333 -7.66 -5.74 36.81
N GLU A 334 -8.25 -6.93 36.87
CA GLU A 334 -9.53 -7.19 36.25
C GLU A 334 -10.63 -6.31 36.87
N GLY A 335 -11.42 -5.66 36.02
CA GLY A 335 -12.47 -4.73 36.43
C GLY A 335 -11.99 -3.34 36.90
N LYS A 336 -10.68 -3.14 37.10
CA LYS A 336 -10.13 -1.85 37.53
C LYS A 336 -10.16 -0.81 36.41
N SER A 337 -10.47 0.44 36.77
CA SER A 337 -10.27 1.59 35.90
C SER A 337 -8.77 1.89 35.73
N LEU A 338 -8.41 2.75 34.76
CA LEU A 338 -7.00 3.14 34.58
C LEU A 338 -6.46 3.87 35.80
N GLU A 339 -7.29 4.65 36.47
CA GLU A 339 -6.96 5.44 37.66
C GLU A 339 -6.69 4.57 38.90
N GLU A 340 -7.21 3.35 38.94
CA GLU A 340 -7.04 2.40 40.05
C GLU A 340 -5.77 1.54 39.93
N ILE A 341 -5.05 1.63 38.81
CA ILE A 341 -3.85 0.83 38.52
C ILE A 341 -2.60 1.69 38.67
N ASP A 342 -1.69 1.28 39.57
CA ASP A 342 -0.35 1.84 39.66
C ASP A 342 0.57 1.22 38.60
N PHE A 343 0.64 1.82 37.41
CA PHE A 343 1.52 1.33 36.33
C PHE A 343 3.02 1.46 36.67
N SER A 344 3.40 2.29 37.65
CA SER A 344 4.81 2.43 38.06
C SER A 344 5.31 1.21 38.83
N ALA A 345 4.41 0.40 39.40
CA ALA A 345 4.74 -0.87 40.05
C ALA A 345 5.17 -1.98 39.08
N TYR A 346 5.03 -1.78 37.77
CA TYR A 346 5.33 -2.78 36.74
C TYR A 346 6.65 -2.50 36.00
N PRO A 347 7.25 -3.52 35.37
CA PRO A 347 8.57 -3.37 34.76
C PRO A 347 8.62 -2.35 33.63
N GLY A 348 9.62 -1.47 33.67
CA GLY A 348 9.82 -0.47 32.61
C GLY A 348 10.00 -1.09 31.22
N VAL A 349 10.58 -2.29 31.15
CA VAL A 349 10.78 -3.03 29.90
C VAL A 349 9.48 -3.35 29.16
N TRP A 350 8.33 -3.40 29.85
CA TRP A 350 7.03 -3.65 29.22
C TRP A 350 6.53 -2.48 28.38
N ALA A 351 7.08 -1.28 28.60
CA ALA A 351 6.85 -0.15 27.73
C ALA A 351 7.77 -0.14 26.52
N TYR A 352 8.59 -1.17 26.29
CA TYR A 352 9.45 -1.26 25.12
C TYR A 352 9.03 -2.41 24.21
N THR A 353 9.12 -2.16 22.90
CA THR A 353 8.87 -3.14 21.86
C THR A 353 10.08 -3.32 20.97
N GLN A 354 10.36 -4.56 20.57
CA GLN A 354 11.35 -4.87 19.55
C GLN A 354 10.64 -4.93 18.19
N GLU A 355 10.87 -3.93 17.35
CA GLU A 355 10.19 -3.71 16.07
C GLU A 355 11.17 -3.74 14.89
N LEU A 356 10.65 -4.08 13.71
CA LEU A 356 11.32 -3.75 12.46
C LEU A 356 11.47 -2.22 12.35
N ALA A 357 12.62 -1.76 11.83
CA ALA A 357 12.80 -0.34 11.57
C ALA A 357 11.74 0.11 10.55
N SER A 358 10.91 1.07 10.93
CA SER A 358 9.74 1.45 10.14
C SER A 358 9.55 2.95 10.05
N GLY A 359 8.89 3.39 8.97
CA GLY A 359 8.55 4.78 8.71
C GLY A 359 7.44 4.93 7.67
N GLU A 360 6.90 6.14 7.56
CA GLU A 360 5.91 6.51 6.54
C GLU A 360 6.57 6.66 5.17
N ILE A 361 5.86 6.27 4.12
CA ILE A 361 6.18 6.62 2.73
C ILE A 361 5.77 8.08 2.54
N LEU A 362 6.71 8.93 2.13
CA LEU A 362 6.43 10.34 1.89
C LEU A 362 5.77 10.55 0.52
N GLU A 363 5.16 11.71 0.32
CA GLU A 363 4.55 12.09 -0.95
C GLU A 363 5.58 12.05 -2.10
N GLY A 364 5.22 11.43 -3.23
CA GLY A 364 6.11 11.22 -4.37
C GLY A 364 7.20 10.14 -4.15
N GLU A 365 7.24 9.49 -2.98
CA GLU A 365 8.25 8.49 -2.66
C GLU A 365 7.75 7.07 -2.96
N THR A 366 8.60 6.24 -3.57
CA THR A 366 8.28 4.81 -3.71
C THR A 366 8.54 4.07 -2.39
N ALA A 367 7.83 2.97 -2.14
CA ALA A 367 8.09 2.11 -0.97
C ALA A 367 9.55 1.63 -0.88
N ARG A 368 10.23 1.43 -2.02
CA ARG A 368 11.66 1.07 -2.04
C ARG A 368 12.54 2.23 -1.57
N ASN A 369 12.29 3.45 -2.02
CA ASN A 369 13.08 4.61 -1.58
C ASN A 369 12.83 4.93 -0.10
N ALA A 370 11.57 4.86 0.33
CA ALA A 370 11.18 5.06 1.72
C ALA A 370 11.91 4.10 2.67
N VAL A 371 12.04 2.82 2.31
CA VAL A 371 12.70 1.85 3.19
C VAL A 371 14.22 2.04 3.26
N LEU A 372 14.85 2.48 2.17
CA LEU A 372 16.27 2.84 2.17
C LEU A 372 16.53 4.05 3.08
N ARG A 373 15.67 5.08 3.01
CA ARG A 373 15.71 6.23 3.91
C ARG A 373 15.51 5.81 5.37
N VAL A 374 14.55 4.94 5.65
CA VAL A 374 14.30 4.41 7.00
C VAL A 374 15.48 3.60 7.53
N ALA A 375 16.13 2.77 6.70
CA ALA A 375 17.31 2.03 7.10
C ALA A 375 18.49 2.96 7.45
N ALA A 376 18.71 4.00 6.63
CA ALA A 376 19.76 4.98 6.88
C ALA A 376 19.50 5.79 8.16
N ALA A 377 18.27 6.28 8.34
CA ALA A 377 17.90 7.12 9.48
C ALA A 377 17.82 6.33 10.79
N ASN A 378 17.14 5.19 10.81
CA ASN A 378 16.81 4.49 12.05
C ASN A 378 17.80 3.39 12.43
N LEU A 379 18.60 2.87 11.49
CA LEU A 379 19.55 1.79 11.76
C LEU A 379 21.01 2.18 11.43
N GLY A 380 21.24 3.26 10.69
CA GLY A 380 22.57 3.67 10.26
C GLY A 380 23.15 2.80 9.15
N TYR A 381 22.32 2.32 8.21
CA TYR A 381 22.75 1.51 7.07
C TYR A 381 22.34 2.12 5.72
N ARG A 382 23.29 2.26 4.80
CA ARG A 382 23.06 2.57 3.38
C ARG A 382 22.98 1.26 2.60
N ILE A 383 21.76 0.82 2.33
CA ILE A 383 21.52 -0.46 1.64
C ILE A 383 21.58 -0.26 0.13
N ARG A 384 22.32 -1.11 -0.57
CA ARG A 384 22.30 -1.18 -2.05
C ARG A 384 20.94 -1.68 -2.54
N LYS A 385 20.43 -1.15 -3.65
CA LYS A 385 19.07 -1.48 -4.14
C LYS A 385 18.91 -2.96 -4.48
N GLU A 386 19.98 -3.63 -4.87
CA GLU A 386 20.04 -5.02 -5.29
C GLU A 386 19.92 -5.99 -4.09
N GLU A 387 20.37 -5.56 -2.91
CA GLU A 387 20.30 -6.33 -1.66
C GLU A 387 18.91 -6.26 -1.01
N LEU A 388 18.10 -5.28 -1.43
CA LEU A 388 16.78 -5.03 -0.87
C LEU A 388 15.74 -6.02 -1.40
N LYS A 389 15.31 -6.94 -0.53
CA LYS A 389 14.31 -7.97 -0.82
C LYS A 389 12.95 -7.53 -0.28
N PHE A 390 11.94 -7.49 -1.13
CA PHE A 390 10.55 -7.31 -0.71
C PHE A 390 10.01 -8.60 -0.10
N VAL A 391 9.37 -8.49 1.06
CA VAL A 391 8.82 -9.62 1.82
C VAL A 391 7.31 -9.74 1.61
N ALA A 392 6.53 -8.70 1.97
CA ALA A 392 5.07 -8.73 1.89
C ALA A 392 4.46 -7.31 1.91
N ARG A 393 3.26 -7.15 1.32
CA ARG A 393 2.37 -5.99 1.54
C ARG A 393 1.23 -6.43 2.42
N LEU A 394 1.00 -5.73 3.53
CA LEU A 394 0.00 -6.08 4.55
C LEU A 394 -0.96 -4.91 4.76
N VAL A 395 -2.13 -5.19 5.30
CA VAL A 395 -3.04 -4.17 5.82
C VAL A 395 -2.67 -3.88 7.28
N ASP A 396 -2.52 -2.62 7.66
CA ASP A 396 -2.28 -2.27 9.07
C ASP A 396 -3.57 -2.39 9.89
N GLY A 397 -3.53 -3.21 10.93
CA GLY A 397 -4.70 -3.91 11.47
C GLY A 397 -5.47 -3.22 12.59
N SER A 398 -5.60 -1.89 12.62
CA SER A 398 -6.49 -1.24 13.61
C SER A 398 -7.78 -0.75 12.97
N SER A 399 -8.90 -0.91 13.66
CA SER A 399 -10.16 -0.20 13.38
C SER A 399 -9.90 1.29 13.11
N GLY A 400 -10.48 1.84 12.04
CA GLY A 400 -10.28 3.24 11.63
C GLY A 400 -9.02 3.50 10.80
N ARG A 401 -8.35 2.44 10.32
CA ARG A 401 -7.18 2.52 9.42
C ARG A 401 -7.28 1.54 8.26
N GLY A 402 -6.62 1.89 7.17
CA GLY A 402 -6.58 1.07 5.96
C GLY A 402 -5.23 1.02 5.26
N GLU A 403 -4.24 1.75 5.80
CA GLU A 403 -2.91 1.88 5.23
C GLU A 403 -2.24 0.52 4.98
N SER A 404 -1.43 0.47 3.95
CA SER A 404 -0.56 -0.67 3.70
C SER A 404 0.72 -0.58 4.51
N LYS A 405 1.25 -1.73 4.88
CA LYS A 405 2.59 -1.90 5.44
C LYS A 405 3.42 -2.77 4.51
N HIS A 406 4.49 -2.22 3.97
CA HIS A 406 5.42 -2.88 3.06
C HIS A 406 6.62 -3.40 3.86
N LEU A 407 6.76 -4.72 3.93
CA LEU A 407 7.85 -5.37 4.63
C LEU A 407 9.02 -5.65 3.69
N PHE A 408 10.23 -5.39 4.15
CA PHE A 408 11.47 -5.60 3.45
C PHE A 408 12.49 -6.33 4.33
N TYR A 409 13.50 -6.86 3.66
CA TYR A 409 14.65 -7.50 4.26
C TYR A 409 15.89 -7.16 3.44
N ALA A 410 17.04 -6.98 4.09
CA ALA A 410 18.31 -6.76 3.41
C ALA A 410 19.47 -7.47 4.12
N GLU A 411 20.46 -7.85 3.32
CA GLU A 411 21.77 -8.32 3.77
C GLU A 411 22.76 -7.16 3.63
N CYS A 412 23.47 -6.86 4.71
CA CYS A 412 24.40 -5.74 4.78
C CYS A 412 25.75 -6.17 5.34
N ARG A 413 26.77 -5.38 5.04
CA ARG A 413 28.16 -5.53 5.48
C ARG A 413 28.62 -4.28 6.24
N GLU A 414 29.84 -4.29 6.77
CA GLU A 414 30.40 -3.13 7.47
C GLU A 414 30.51 -1.89 6.58
N GLU A 415 30.83 -2.07 5.29
CA GLU A 415 30.87 -0.99 4.29
C GLU A 415 29.51 -0.28 4.09
N ASP A 416 28.40 -0.94 4.43
CA ASP A 416 27.07 -0.33 4.34
C ASP A 416 26.74 0.54 5.56
N ARG A 417 27.56 0.54 6.62
CA ARG A 417 27.30 1.32 7.83
C ARG A 417 27.62 2.80 7.62
N ILE A 418 26.77 3.66 8.18
CA ILE A 418 26.97 5.11 8.16
C ILE A 418 27.90 5.49 9.31
N GLU A 419 29.04 6.08 8.97
CA GLU A 419 29.97 6.65 9.95
C GLU A 419 29.31 7.78 10.76
N ASN A 420 29.62 7.87 12.05
CA ASN A 420 29.09 8.87 12.97
C ASN A 420 27.55 8.92 13.04
N TRP A 421 26.87 7.83 12.70
CA TRP A 421 25.41 7.71 12.84
C TRP A 421 24.99 7.89 14.30
N LYS A 422 23.89 8.63 14.50
CA LYS A 422 23.31 8.90 15.81
C LYS A 422 21.88 8.36 15.86
N GLU A 423 21.51 7.85 17.02
CA GLU A 423 20.15 7.38 17.25
C GLU A 423 19.14 8.51 17.12
N VAL A 424 17.97 8.15 16.58
CA VAL A 424 16.82 9.05 16.54
C VAL A 424 16.12 8.97 17.89
N GLU A 425 15.69 10.10 18.44
CA GLU A 425 15.00 10.15 19.73
C GLU A 425 13.82 9.16 19.78
N GLY A 426 13.79 8.31 20.81
CA GLY A 426 12.77 7.28 21.00
C GLY A 426 12.92 6.01 20.14
N ILE A 427 13.96 5.93 19.31
CA ILE A 427 14.28 4.77 18.46
C ILE A 427 15.73 4.36 18.69
N GLU A 428 15.90 3.25 19.40
CA GLU A 428 17.22 2.67 19.66
C GLU A 428 17.51 1.56 18.67
N ARG A 429 18.74 1.48 18.17
CA ARG A 429 19.18 0.37 17.33
C ARG A 429 19.62 -0.79 18.22
N ILE A 430 18.97 -1.93 18.06
CA ILE A 430 19.35 -3.17 18.74
C ILE A 430 19.90 -4.19 17.76
N SER A 431 20.83 -5.03 18.22
CA SER A 431 21.31 -6.17 17.46
C SER A 431 21.25 -7.46 18.27
N PHE A 432 21.07 -8.57 17.56
CA PHE A 432 21.04 -9.91 18.15
C PHE A 432 21.89 -10.88 17.35
N PRO A 433 22.70 -11.73 18.01
CA PRO A 433 23.38 -12.83 17.33
C PRO A 433 22.37 -13.70 16.58
N ARG A 434 22.72 -14.15 15.38
CA ARG A 434 21.80 -14.94 14.52
C ARG A 434 21.15 -16.12 15.21
N TRP A 435 21.93 -16.86 15.97
CA TRP A 435 21.47 -18.05 16.67
C TRP A 435 20.48 -17.74 17.80
N LYS A 436 20.49 -16.53 18.36
CA LYS A 436 19.52 -16.07 19.38
C LYS A 436 18.26 -15.43 18.79
N TYR A 437 18.21 -15.19 17.49
CA TYR A 437 17.12 -14.44 16.86
C TYR A 437 15.73 -14.99 17.17
N ALA A 438 15.55 -16.29 17.00
CA ALA A 438 14.27 -16.94 17.28
C ALA A 438 13.91 -16.94 18.77
N LEU A 439 14.92 -16.93 19.66
CA LEU A 439 14.76 -16.94 21.11
C LEU A 439 14.42 -15.55 21.65
N HIS A 440 15.01 -14.48 21.13
CA HIS A 440 14.70 -13.11 21.61
C HIS A 440 13.36 -12.59 21.12
N LEU A 441 12.90 -13.09 19.97
CA LEU A 441 11.56 -12.80 19.46
C LEU A 441 10.47 -13.66 20.14
N SER A 442 10.77 -14.57 21.08
CA SER A 442 9.68 -15.26 21.81
C SER A 442 8.83 -14.29 22.63
N SER A 443 9.42 -13.17 23.08
CA SER A 443 8.77 -12.19 23.95
C SER A 443 7.47 -11.60 23.39
N LEU A 444 6.55 -11.25 24.29
CA LEU A 444 5.28 -10.56 23.99
C LEU A 444 5.50 -9.16 23.39
N SER A 445 6.73 -8.66 23.30
CA SER A 445 7.05 -7.26 22.99
C SER A 445 7.17 -6.97 21.49
N SER A 446 7.27 -8.00 20.66
CA SER A 446 7.38 -7.83 19.22
C SER A 446 5.99 -7.86 18.55
N PRO A 447 5.69 -6.92 17.64
CA PRO A 447 4.46 -6.95 16.86
C PRO A 447 4.48 -8.10 15.84
N PRO A 448 3.31 -8.57 15.35
CA PRO A 448 3.21 -9.71 14.43
C PRO A 448 4.07 -9.59 13.16
N SER A 449 4.32 -8.36 12.68
CA SER A 449 5.11 -8.11 11.47
C SER A 449 6.56 -8.63 11.57
N VAL A 450 7.16 -8.61 12.77
CA VAL A 450 8.51 -9.15 12.98
C VAL A 450 8.53 -10.66 12.70
N PHE A 451 7.50 -11.36 13.15
CA PHE A 451 7.36 -12.80 12.98
C PHE A 451 7.00 -13.20 11.55
N VAL A 452 6.26 -12.35 10.84
CA VAL A 452 6.05 -12.53 9.39
C VAL A 452 7.40 -12.59 8.68
N VAL A 453 8.31 -11.64 8.94
CA VAL A 453 9.65 -11.65 8.32
C VAL A 453 10.47 -12.85 8.78
N GLN A 454 10.45 -13.19 10.08
CA GLN A 454 11.15 -14.37 10.60
C GLN A 454 10.67 -15.67 9.91
N GLN A 455 9.36 -15.89 9.81
CA GLN A 455 8.81 -17.07 9.16
C GLN A 455 9.09 -17.08 7.65
N TRP A 456 9.08 -15.91 7.01
CA TRP A 456 9.48 -15.77 5.62
C TRP A 456 10.95 -16.17 5.42
N LEU A 457 11.86 -15.78 6.32
CA LEU A 457 13.27 -16.20 6.27
C LEU A 457 13.41 -17.72 6.39
N MET A 458 12.80 -18.31 7.42
CA MET A 458 12.80 -19.77 7.62
C MET A 458 12.25 -20.54 6.41
N TRP A 459 11.32 -19.94 5.67
CA TRP A 459 10.76 -20.53 4.46
C TRP A 459 11.66 -20.30 3.25
N SER A 460 12.17 -19.08 3.04
CA SER A 460 13.05 -18.75 1.90
C SER A 460 14.38 -19.50 1.92
N GLU A 461 14.82 -19.94 3.10
CA GLU A 461 15.98 -20.84 3.26
C GLU A 461 15.64 -22.32 2.94
N LYS A 462 14.36 -22.70 2.87
CA LYS A 462 13.95 -24.04 2.41
C LYS A 462 13.90 -24.10 0.88
N ARG A 463 14.54 -25.12 0.30
CA ARG A 463 14.38 -25.42 -1.14
C ARG A 463 12.93 -25.83 -1.41
N PRO A 464 12.26 -25.29 -2.45
CA PRO A 464 10.94 -25.74 -2.86
C PRO A 464 10.95 -27.25 -3.17
N THR A 465 9.82 -27.92 -2.96
CA THR A 465 9.65 -29.29 -3.48
C THR A 465 9.39 -29.25 -4.98
N GLU A 466 9.68 -30.33 -5.70
CA GLU A 466 9.48 -30.41 -7.17
C GLU A 466 8.04 -30.09 -7.58
N GLU A 467 7.04 -30.58 -6.84
CA GLU A 467 5.61 -30.26 -7.05
C GLU A 467 5.30 -28.76 -6.90
N GLU A 468 5.95 -28.07 -5.95
CA GLU A 468 5.74 -26.64 -5.73
C GLU A 468 6.39 -25.81 -6.85
N ASP A 469 7.56 -26.23 -7.32
CA ASP A 469 8.25 -25.61 -8.44
C ASP A 469 7.50 -25.80 -9.76
N GLU A 470 6.94 -26.98 -10.01
CA GLU A 470 6.09 -27.24 -11.18
C GLU A 470 4.86 -26.32 -11.20
N VAL A 471 4.14 -26.20 -10.08
CA VAL A 471 2.95 -25.32 -9.97
C VAL A 471 3.33 -23.84 -10.14
N VAL A 472 4.47 -23.42 -9.61
CA VAL A 472 4.98 -22.05 -9.79
C VAL A 472 5.40 -21.79 -11.23
N LYS A 473 6.05 -22.75 -11.88
CA LYS A 473 6.50 -22.69 -13.28
C LYS A 473 5.32 -22.64 -14.25
N GLU A 474 4.36 -23.55 -14.11
CA GLU A 474 3.14 -23.60 -14.93
C GLU A 474 2.35 -22.28 -14.87
N ARG A 475 2.25 -21.67 -13.67
CA ARG A 475 1.55 -20.39 -13.49
C ARG A 475 2.36 -19.18 -13.96
N ARG A 476 3.71 -19.22 -13.89
CA ARG A 476 4.57 -18.19 -14.49
C ARG A 476 4.40 -18.17 -16.00
N GLU A 477 4.36 -19.34 -16.64
CA GLU A 477 4.10 -19.45 -18.08
C GLU A 477 2.69 -18.99 -18.44
N LYS A 478 1.64 -19.41 -17.71
CA LYS A 478 0.27 -18.88 -17.90
C LYS A 478 0.19 -17.35 -17.77
N ARG A 479 0.97 -16.72 -16.90
CA ARG A 479 1.02 -15.25 -16.76
C ARG A 479 1.79 -14.57 -17.87
N LYS A 480 2.89 -15.15 -18.35
CA LYS A 480 3.61 -14.65 -19.52
C LYS A 480 2.70 -14.69 -20.75
N GLU A 481 1.95 -15.78 -20.90
CA GLU A 481 0.92 -15.97 -21.92
C GLU A 481 -0.18 -14.89 -21.83
N GLU A 482 -0.78 -14.70 -20.65
CA GLU A 482 -1.80 -13.65 -20.44
C GLU A 482 -1.25 -12.24 -20.70
N ARG A 483 -0.01 -11.94 -20.27
CA ARG A 483 0.64 -10.65 -20.55
C ARG A 483 0.94 -10.46 -22.04
N ARG A 484 1.34 -11.52 -22.76
CA ARG A 484 1.48 -11.48 -24.23
C ARG A 484 0.14 -11.17 -24.89
N LYS A 485 -0.93 -11.85 -24.47
CA LYS A 485 -2.28 -11.62 -25.01
C LYS A 485 -2.78 -10.20 -24.76
N ILE A 486 -2.58 -9.66 -23.55
CA ILE A 486 -2.95 -8.28 -23.23
C ILE A 486 -2.11 -7.28 -24.04
N LYS A 487 -0.78 -7.47 -24.11
CA LYS A 487 0.09 -6.61 -24.93
C LYS A 487 -0.26 -6.65 -26.42
N GLN A 488 -0.59 -7.83 -26.93
CA GLN A 488 -0.99 -8.00 -28.32
C GLN A 488 -2.34 -7.32 -28.58
N LYS A 489 -3.30 -7.46 -27.66
CA LYS A 489 -4.59 -6.76 -27.74
C LYS A 489 -4.43 -5.24 -27.72
N TRP A 490 -3.59 -4.71 -26.82
CA TRP A 490 -3.28 -3.28 -26.78
C TRP A 490 -2.60 -2.81 -28.07
N LYS A 491 -1.68 -3.60 -28.62
CA LYS A 491 -1.04 -3.28 -29.89
C LYS A 491 -2.03 -3.28 -31.06
N GLU A 492 -2.94 -4.26 -31.11
CA GLU A 492 -3.99 -4.34 -32.13
C GLU A 492 -5.01 -3.19 -32.00
N GLU A 493 -5.33 -2.77 -30.76
CA GLU A 493 -6.20 -1.63 -30.47
C GLU A 493 -5.52 -0.29 -30.87
N ASP A 494 -4.24 -0.10 -30.50
CA ASP A 494 -3.45 1.08 -30.87
C ASP A 494 -3.22 1.16 -32.40
N ASP A 495 -2.90 0.03 -33.06
CA ASP A 495 -2.71 -0.02 -34.52
C ASP A 495 -4.04 0.27 -35.26
N ALA A 496 -5.17 -0.18 -34.73
CA ALA A 496 -6.49 0.10 -35.29
C ALA A 496 -6.91 1.57 -35.11
N GLU A 497 -6.63 2.16 -33.95
CA GLU A 497 -6.87 3.58 -33.66
C GLU A 497 -5.97 4.47 -34.54
N TRP A 498 -4.69 4.13 -34.65
CA TRP A 498 -3.74 4.82 -35.54
C TRP A 498 -4.20 4.78 -36.99
N LYS A 499 -4.61 3.61 -37.49
CA LYS A 499 -5.09 3.46 -38.87
C LYS A 499 -6.36 4.27 -39.14
N LYS A 500 -7.29 4.31 -38.18
CA LYS A 500 -8.50 5.12 -38.28
C LYS A 500 -8.17 6.61 -38.33
N ASN A 501 -7.25 7.09 -37.49
CA ASN A 501 -6.82 8.49 -37.48
C ASN A 501 -6.08 8.86 -38.78
N TYR A 502 -5.22 7.97 -39.29
CA TYR A 502 -4.51 8.14 -40.56
C TYR A 502 -5.46 8.23 -41.77
N ASP A 503 -6.47 7.35 -41.83
CA ASP A 503 -7.46 7.36 -42.91
C ASP A 503 -8.36 8.61 -42.84
N GLU A 504 -8.71 9.08 -41.65
CA GLU A 504 -9.47 10.32 -41.42
C GLU A 504 -8.65 11.56 -41.85
N GLU A 505 -7.36 11.62 -41.50
CA GLU A 505 -6.45 12.69 -41.89
C GLU A 505 -6.27 12.75 -43.41
N LYS A 506 -6.09 11.60 -44.07
CA LYS A 506 -6.05 11.48 -45.54
C LYS A 506 -7.33 11.94 -46.21
N ARG A 507 -8.50 11.65 -45.61
CA ARG A 507 -9.80 12.12 -46.13
C ARG A 507 -9.92 13.64 -46.04
N LEU A 508 -9.55 14.23 -44.90
CA LEU A 508 -9.58 15.68 -44.69
C LEU A 508 -8.60 16.41 -45.61
N GLU A 509 -7.41 15.85 -45.83
CA GLU A 509 -6.41 16.38 -46.78
C GLU A 509 -6.97 16.40 -48.21
N LYS A 510 -7.64 15.31 -48.63
CA LYS A 510 -8.28 15.21 -49.95
C LYS A 510 -9.45 16.19 -50.10
N GLU A 511 -10.27 16.35 -49.07
CA GLU A 511 -11.36 17.35 -49.05
C GLU A 511 -10.83 18.78 -49.11
N LYS A 512 -9.70 19.06 -48.44
CA LYS A 512 -9.04 20.36 -48.49
C LYS A 512 -8.50 20.67 -49.89
N LEU A 513 -7.79 19.72 -50.50
CA LEU A 513 -7.27 19.86 -51.87
C LEU A 513 -8.40 20.05 -52.90
N GLU A 514 -9.52 19.35 -52.73
CA GLU A 514 -10.69 19.53 -53.61
C GLU A 514 -11.32 20.92 -53.43
N LYS A 515 -11.44 21.41 -52.19
CA LYS A 515 -11.91 22.79 -51.93
C LYS A 515 -10.98 23.83 -52.54
N GLU A 516 -9.66 23.67 -52.40
CA GLU A 516 -8.67 24.55 -53.01
C GLU A 516 -8.68 24.50 -54.55
N ARG A 517 -9.02 23.34 -55.15
CA ARG A 517 -9.20 23.22 -56.59
C ARG A 517 -10.44 23.99 -57.05
N VAL A 518 -11.58 23.79 -56.38
CA VAL A 518 -12.84 24.48 -56.69
C VAL A 518 -12.69 25.99 -56.51
N GLU A 519 -11.95 26.45 -55.50
CA GLU A 519 -11.71 27.88 -55.28
C GLU A 519 -10.79 28.49 -56.35
N ARG A 520 -9.79 27.74 -56.82
CA ARG A 520 -8.97 28.15 -57.99
C ARG A 520 -9.80 28.22 -59.26
N GLU A 521 -10.62 27.21 -59.55
CA GLU A 521 -11.50 27.18 -60.71
C GLU A 521 -12.48 28.37 -60.68
N LYS A 522 -13.03 28.72 -59.51
CA LYS A 522 -13.87 29.91 -59.35
C LYS A 522 -13.12 31.22 -59.58
N LYS A 523 -11.88 31.35 -59.07
CA LYS A 523 -11.05 32.54 -59.31
C LYS A 523 -10.70 32.69 -60.78
N GLU A 524 -10.34 31.60 -61.47
CA GLU A 524 -10.06 31.61 -62.90
C GLU A 524 -11.30 31.97 -63.72
N GLU A 525 -12.49 31.51 -63.32
CA GLU A 525 -13.76 31.87 -63.97
C GLU A 525 -14.12 33.35 -63.72
N GLU A 526 -13.84 33.87 -62.53
CA GLU A 526 -14.06 35.28 -62.17
C GLU A 526 -13.06 36.22 -62.88
N GLU A 527 -11.81 35.80 -63.04
CA GLU A 527 -10.80 36.50 -63.84
C GLU A 527 -11.16 36.49 -65.33
N LYS A 528 -11.65 35.36 -65.88
CA LYS A 528 -12.17 35.32 -67.25
C LYS A 528 -13.35 36.27 -67.45
N ARG A 529 -14.29 36.33 -66.49
CA ARG A 529 -15.41 37.28 -66.56
C ARG A 529 -14.97 38.74 -66.45
N LYS A 530 -13.89 39.03 -65.70
CA LYS A 530 -13.27 40.37 -65.68
C LYS A 530 -12.58 40.71 -67.00
N ALA A 531 -11.83 39.78 -67.57
CA ALA A 531 -11.17 39.95 -68.86
C ALA A 531 -12.18 40.16 -70.01
N GLU A 532 -13.28 39.40 -70.04
CA GLU A 532 -14.37 39.59 -71.02
C GLU A 532 -15.16 40.90 -70.77
N GLY A 533 -15.19 41.40 -69.54
CA GLY A 533 -15.72 42.71 -69.19
C GLY A 533 -14.82 43.87 -69.64
N GLU A 534 -13.50 43.69 -69.56
CA GLU A 534 -12.49 44.66 -70.01
C GLU A 534 -12.33 44.67 -71.55
N GLU A 535 -12.49 43.54 -72.25
CA GLU A 535 -12.55 43.49 -73.72
C GLU A 535 -13.81 44.18 -74.27
N ARG A 536 -14.95 44.13 -73.58
CA ARG A 536 -16.15 44.92 -73.97
C ARG A 536 -15.98 46.43 -73.78
N ASN A 537 -15.17 46.87 -72.81
CA ASN A 537 -14.84 48.29 -72.66
C ASN A 537 -13.74 48.73 -73.65
N GLY A 538 -12.81 47.84 -74.02
CA GLY A 538 -11.78 48.08 -75.04
C GLY A 538 -12.32 48.13 -76.47
N GLU A 539 -13.36 47.38 -76.81
CA GLU A 539 -14.01 47.45 -78.14
C GLU A 539 -14.90 48.69 -78.32
N THR A 540 -15.18 49.44 -77.25
CA THR A 540 -15.97 50.68 -77.32
C THR A 540 -15.09 51.92 -77.51
N GLU A 541 -13.82 51.91 -77.09
CA GLU A 541 -12.87 53.03 -77.27
C GLU A 541 -12.05 52.97 -78.57
N VAL A 542 -11.93 51.80 -79.21
CA VAL A 542 -11.16 51.66 -80.48
C VAL A 542 -11.97 52.15 -81.71
N LYS A 543 -13.25 52.49 -81.55
CA LYS A 543 -14.04 53.17 -82.60
C LYS A 543 -13.89 54.70 -82.64
N GLU A 544 -13.16 55.31 -81.69
CA GLU A 544 -12.92 56.77 -81.70
C GLU A 544 -11.47 57.17 -82.03
N GLY A 545 -10.53 56.22 -82.12
CA GLY A 545 -9.10 56.52 -82.36
C GLY A 545 -8.64 56.54 -83.83
N GLU A 546 -9.44 56.07 -84.80
CA GLU A 546 -9.02 55.89 -86.20
C GLU A 546 -9.05 57.18 -87.06
N ASN A 547 -9.36 58.35 -86.48
CA ASN A 547 -9.45 59.60 -87.26
C ASN A 547 -8.28 60.59 -87.08
N GLU A 548 -7.24 60.27 -86.30
CA GLU A 548 -6.09 61.17 -86.13
C GLU A 548 -4.73 60.60 -86.59
N VAL A 549 -4.74 59.52 -87.37
CA VAL A 549 -3.60 59.11 -88.21
C VAL A 549 -3.61 59.91 -89.51
N ARG A 550 -3.49 61.25 -89.40
CA ARG A 550 -3.26 62.13 -90.55
C ARG A 550 -2.55 63.42 -90.18
N LYS A 551 -1.45 63.33 -89.42
CA LYS A 551 -0.41 64.38 -89.42
C LYS A 551 0.90 63.88 -88.81
N ARG A 552 1.90 63.71 -89.69
CA ARG A 552 3.35 63.89 -89.46
C ARG A 552 3.99 62.81 -88.55
N ARG A 553 4.89 61.90 -88.95
CA ARG A 553 5.86 61.81 -90.06
C ARG A 553 6.36 63.15 -90.54
N ASN A 554 7.28 63.72 -89.77
CA ASN A 554 8.47 64.35 -90.32
C ASN A 554 9.54 64.52 -89.23
N ASP A 555 10.75 64.14 -89.61
CA ASP A 555 12.04 64.73 -89.22
C ASP A 555 12.76 64.22 -87.94
N THR A 556 13.75 63.36 -88.21
CA THR A 556 15.20 63.49 -87.84
C THR A 556 15.62 64.88 -87.35
N SER A 557 16.60 65.11 -86.47
CA SER A 557 17.76 64.37 -85.94
C SER A 557 18.36 65.19 -84.76
N ASP A 558 19.50 64.74 -84.21
CA ASP A 558 20.56 65.49 -83.47
C ASP A 558 20.68 65.12 -81.97
N GLU A 559 21.74 64.39 -81.59
CA GLU A 559 23.00 64.85 -80.92
C GLU A 559 22.80 65.05 -79.39
N GLU A 560 23.69 64.82 -78.43
CA GLU A 560 25.02 64.24 -78.26
C GLU A 560 25.24 64.11 -76.71
N ILE A 561 26.05 63.13 -76.27
CA ILE A 561 27.04 63.19 -75.15
C ILE A 561 26.60 63.48 -73.68
N GLY A 562 27.07 62.62 -72.73
CA GLY A 562 27.94 63.12 -71.63
C GLY A 562 27.64 62.84 -70.14
N MET A 563 28.54 62.06 -69.51
CA MET A 563 29.16 62.23 -68.17
C MET A 563 28.42 62.10 -66.80
N LYS A 564 28.84 61.06 -66.05
CA LYS A 564 29.48 61.02 -64.69
C LYS A 564 28.94 61.82 -63.47
N ARG A 565 28.67 61.02 -62.41
CA ARG A 565 29.10 61.12 -60.96
C ARG A 565 28.61 62.27 -60.06
N ARG A 566 28.07 61.90 -58.87
CA ARG A 566 28.47 62.26 -57.47
C ARG A 566 27.41 61.68 -56.50
N ARG A 567 27.72 60.87 -55.46
CA ARG A 567 28.19 61.22 -54.07
C ARG A 567 27.39 62.37 -53.45
N LYS A 568 26.89 62.37 -52.20
CA LYS A 568 27.32 61.76 -50.93
C LYS A 568 26.30 62.13 -49.83
N ASP A 569 26.26 61.33 -48.74
CA ASP A 569 25.96 61.65 -47.32
C ASP A 569 24.54 62.18 -46.96
N THR A 570 23.90 61.94 -45.79
CA THR A 570 24.39 61.76 -44.39
C THR A 570 23.19 61.35 -43.47
N VAL A 571 23.43 60.46 -42.48
CA VAL A 571 23.06 60.55 -41.02
C VAL A 571 21.54 60.54 -40.64
N GLU A 572 21.00 59.79 -39.65
CA GLU A 572 21.37 59.57 -38.23
C GLU A 572 20.53 58.44 -37.56
N GLY A 573 21.14 57.68 -36.63
CA GLY A 573 20.59 57.07 -35.38
C GLY A 573 19.44 56.04 -35.42
N GLY A 574 19.44 54.93 -34.68
CA GLY A 574 20.34 54.37 -33.67
C GLY A 574 19.67 53.13 -33.02
N ASP A 575 20.51 52.16 -32.67
CA ASP A 575 20.52 51.31 -31.46
C ASP A 575 19.33 50.36 -31.12
N GLU A 576 19.50 49.08 -30.72
CA GLU A 576 20.69 48.25 -30.46
C GLU A 576 20.28 46.79 -30.09
N VAL A 577 20.99 45.80 -30.68
CA VAL A 577 21.56 44.50 -30.16
C VAL A 577 20.63 43.42 -29.49
N ARG A 578 20.76 42.08 -29.62
CA ARG A 578 21.87 41.08 -29.72
C ARG A 578 21.39 39.79 -30.41
N ASP A 579 22.12 39.26 -31.40
CA ASP A 579 23.25 38.27 -31.34
C ASP A 579 22.80 36.90 -30.81
N GLU A 580 23.10 35.72 -31.33
CA GLU A 580 23.93 35.11 -32.41
C GLU A 580 23.30 33.69 -32.55
N GLU A 581 22.92 33.16 -33.71
CA GLU A 581 23.73 32.51 -34.75
C GLU A 581 24.50 31.22 -34.33
N ILE A 582 24.56 30.28 -35.28
CA ILE A 582 25.39 29.05 -35.37
C ILE A 582 24.79 27.78 -34.76
N GLU A 583 24.77 26.60 -35.38
CA GLU A 583 24.93 26.12 -36.76
C GLU A 583 24.62 24.61 -36.70
N GLU A 584 24.35 24.02 -37.85
CA GLU A 584 24.02 22.61 -38.08
C GLU A 584 25.17 21.66 -37.67
N ASP A 585 24.85 20.42 -37.26
CA ASP A 585 25.34 19.26 -38.01
C ASP A 585 24.68 17.92 -37.62
N ARG A 586 24.56 17.04 -38.62
CA ARG A 586 24.16 15.63 -38.49
C ARG A 586 25.32 14.78 -37.94
N PRO A 587 25.07 13.49 -37.63
CA PRO A 587 25.76 12.50 -38.46
C PRO A 587 24.97 11.25 -38.83
N GLN A 588 25.49 10.61 -39.88
CA GLN A 588 25.08 9.38 -40.52
C GLN A 588 25.48 8.10 -39.75
N SER A 589 24.82 7.03 -40.18
CA SER A 589 25.06 5.59 -40.01
C SER A 589 26.52 5.08 -40.01
N GLY A 590 26.75 3.97 -39.30
CA GLY A 590 27.85 3.04 -39.54
C GLY A 590 27.78 1.80 -38.63
N ASN A 591 27.70 0.62 -39.22
CA ASN A 591 27.85 -0.71 -38.60
C ASN A 591 29.29 -0.97 -38.13
N ASP A 592 29.45 -1.82 -37.13
CA ASP A 592 30.42 -2.95 -37.01
C ASP A 592 30.36 -3.49 -35.55
N ALA A 593 29.92 -4.73 -35.32
CA ALA A 593 30.66 -6.00 -35.31
C ALA A 593 31.44 -6.28 -33.99
N MET A 594 31.07 -7.42 -33.36
CA MET A 594 31.80 -8.32 -32.45
C MET A 594 32.86 -7.76 -31.47
N GLU A 595 32.61 -7.91 -30.16
CA GLU A 595 33.18 -8.95 -29.28
C GLU A 595 32.41 -9.04 -27.96
#